data_AF-A0A4Q7V1Y7-F1
#
_entry.id   AF-A0A4Q7V1Y7-F1
#
_cell.length_a   1.000
_cell.length_b   1.000
_cell.length_c   1.000
_cell.angle_alpha   90.00
_cell.angle_beta   90.00
_cell.angle_gamma   90.00
#
_symmetry.space_group_name_H-M   'P 1'
#
loop_
_entity.id
_entity.type
_entity.pdbx_description
1 polymer ?
#
loop_
_entity_poly.entity_id
_entity_poly.type
_entity_poly.pdbx_seq_one_letter_code
_entity_poly.pdbx_strand_id
1 'polypeptide(L)'
;MIGYRRIAQTVPAPGVYDDGPVFLRVNRRAAGARWPVPGFEREVNDHELENDATYDWVRVPQNSRAAFVYLDRLVQEFRVPLRAVAVVRFRRSEAGRD
;
A
#
# COMPACT_ATOMS: atom_id res chain seq x y z
N MET A 1 18.69 9.97 25.52
CA MET A 1 17.34 10.11 24.93
C MET A 1 17.52 10.85 23.60
N ILE A 2 17.55 10.15 22.47
CA ILE A 2 17.84 10.73 21.15
C ILE A 2 16.52 11.00 20.43
N GLY A 3 16.37 12.22 19.93
CA GLY A 3 15.12 12.78 19.41
C GLY A 3 14.61 12.13 18.11
N TYR A 4 13.29 12.04 18.03
CA TYR A 4 12.59 11.63 16.81
C TYR A 4 12.59 12.79 15.82
N ARG A 5 13.48 12.69 14.83
CA ARG A 5 13.53 13.52 13.62
C ARG A 5 12.25 13.27 12.81
N ARG A 6 11.53 14.33 12.43
CA ARG A 6 10.34 14.35 11.55
C ARG A 6 10.29 13.16 10.58
N ILE A 7 9.44 12.18 10.85
CA ILE A 7 9.12 11.10 9.92
C ILE A 7 7.90 11.57 9.12
N ALA A 8 8.07 11.59 7.80
CA ALA A 8 7.08 11.73 6.73
C ALA A 8 5.67 12.17 7.14
N GLN A 9 5.28 13.37 6.69
CA GLN A 9 3.91 13.82 6.77
C GLN A 9 2.96 12.79 6.15
N THR A 10 2.08 12.29 7.02
CA THR A 10 0.69 11.88 6.76
C THR A 10 0.47 10.75 5.75
N VAL A 11 0.85 9.53 6.13
CA VAL A 11 -0.09 8.41 5.92
C VAL A 11 -1.08 8.48 7.10
N PRO A 12 -2.36 8.85 6.89
CA PRO A 12 -3.31 9.00 7.97
C PRO A 12 -3.57 7.67 8.68
N ALA A 13 -3.88 7.74 9.99
CA ALA A 13 -4.14 6.57 10.82
C ALA A 13 -5.33 5.75 10.30
N PRO A 14 -5.30 4.41 10.38
CA PRO A 14 -6.42 3.57 10.02
C PRO A 14 -7.61 3.84 10.95
N GLY A 15 -8.76 4.24 10.41
CA GLY A 15 -9.99 4.43 11.20
C GLY A 15 -11.02 5.45 10.72
N VAL A 16 -10.72 6.25 9.68
CA VAL A 16 -11.72 7.14 9.07
C VAL A 16 -12.16 6.52 7.74
N TYR A 17 -13.22 5.71 7.79
CA TYR A 17 -13.74 4.97 6.65
C TYR A 17 -14.34 5.93 5.62
N ASP A 18 -13.55 6.29 4.62
CA ASP A 18 -14.04 6.83 3.34
C ASP A 18 -14.03 5.74 2.27
N ASP A 19 -14.88 5.86 1.25
CA ASP A 19 -15.04 4.90 0.12
C ASP A 19 -13.90 4.98 -0.93
N GLY A 20 -12.72 5.43 -0.49
CA GLY A 20 -11.53 5.52 -1.34
C GLY A 20 -10.94 4.17 -1.73
N PRO A 21 -10.18 4.11 -2.84
CA PRO A 21 -9.53 2.89 -3.29
C PRO A 21 -8.54 2.36 -2.25
N VAL A 22 -8.51 1.02 -2.13
CA VAL A 22 -7.61 0.30 -1.23
C VAL A 22 -6.44 -0.25 -2.02
N PHE A 23 -5.24 -0.17 -1.44
CA PHE A 23 -4.01 -0.65 -2.03
C PHE A 23 -3.25 -1.54 -1.06
N LEU A 24 -2.44 -2.43 -1.62
CA LEU A 24 -1.34 -3.06 -0.90
C LEU A 24 -0.06 -2.31 -1.21
N ARG A 25 0.56 -1.75 -0.16
CA ARG A 25 1.89 -1.16 -0.22
C ARG A 25 2.92 -2.23 0.10
N VAL A 26 3.80 -2.53 -0.84
CA VAL A 26 4.84 -3.55 -0.72
C VAL A 26 6.22 -2.88 -0.69
N ASN A 27 6.95 -3.04 0.40
CA ASN A 27 8.34 -2.59 0.49
C ASN A 27 9.26 -3.54 -0.27
N ARG A 28 9.84 -3.08 -1.38
CA ARG A 28 10.67 -3.89 -2.26
C ARG A 28 11.87 -4.51 -1.54
N ARG A 29 12.54 -3.73 -0.70
CA ARG A 29 13.73 -4.19 0.05
C ARG A 29 13.38 -5.25 1.08
N ALA A 30 12.27 -5.09 1.80
CA ALA A 30 11.85 -6.03 2.82
C ALA A 30 11.23 -7.31 2.22
N ALA A 31 10.59 -7.21 1.05
CA ALA A 31 10.07 -8.35 0.31
C ALA A 31 11.20 -9.17 -0.36
N GLY A 32 12.28 -8.50 -0.75
CA GLY A 32 13.48 -9.14 -1.31
C GLY A 32 13.15 -9.94 -2.56
N ALA A 33 13.73 -11.15 -2.68
CA ALA A 33 13.58 -12.02 -3.85
C ALA A 33 12.14 -12.58 -4.04
N ARG A 34 11.22 -12.33 -3.12
CA ARG A 34 9.81 -12.75 -3.23
C ARG A 34 8.97 -11.77 -4.06
N TRP A 35 9.57 -10.70 -4.57
CA TRP A 35 8.89 -9.63 -5.28
C TRP A 35 9.65 -9.24 -6.55
N PRO A 36 8.97 -8.96 -7.69
CA PRO A 36 7.52 -8.91 -7.91
C PRO A 36 6.85 -10.29 -7.94
N VAL A 37 5.56 -10.34 -7.57
CA VAL A 37 4.73 -11.56 -7.65
C VAL A 37 3.81 -11.48 -8.87
N PRO A 38 3.81 -12.48 -9.78
CA PRO A 38 2.87 -12.53 -10.90
C PRO A 38 1.41 -12.50 -10.44
N GLY A 39 0.58 -11.68 -11.09
CA GLY A 39 -0.82 -11.46 -10.72
C GLY A 39 -1.04 -10.41 -9.62
N PHE A 40 0.02 -9.78 -9.12
CA PHE A 40 -0.03 -8.60 -8.23
C PHE A 40 0.64 -7.43 -8.92
N GLU A 41 0.04 -7.00 -10.03
CA GLU A 41 0.60 -5.97 -10.90
C GLU A 41 0.54 -4.59 -10.23
N ARG A 42 1.56 -3.77 -10.50
CA ARG A 42 1.56 -2.36 -10.10
C ARG A 42 0.47 -1.66 -10.91
N GLU A 43 -0.62 -1.28 -10.26
CA GLU A 43 -1.62 -0.41 -10.87
C GLU A 43 -1.68 0.87 -10.04
N VAL A 44 -1.08 1.91 -10.59
CA VAL A 44 -0.93 3.19 -9.93
C VAL A 44 -1.27 4.28 -10.92
N ASN A 45 -2.53 4.72 -10.90
CA ASN A 45 -3.01 5.85 -11.72
C ASN A 45 -2.68 7.21 -11.07
N ASP A 46 -1.80 7.23 -10.06
CA ASP A 46 -1.41 8.42 -9.31
C ASP A 46 0.08 8.69 -9.53
N HIS A 47 0.37 9.84 -10.14
CA HIS A 47 1.72 10.25 -10.52
C HIS A 47 2.67 10.37 -9.33
N GLU A 48 2.14 10.59 -8.11
CA GLU A 48 2.94 10.67 -6.89
C GLU A 48 3.42 9.30 -6.41
N LEU A 49 2.58 8.28 -6.56
CA LEU A 49 2.87 6.91 -6.15
C LEU A 49 3.76 6.17 -7.16
N GLU A 50 3.72 6.57 -8.43
CA GLU A 50 4.61 6.07 -9.47
C GLU A 50 6.08 6.34 -9.14
N ASN A 51 6.35 7.51 -8.53
CA ASN A 51 7.69 7.97 -8.14
C ASN A 51 8.22 7.35 -6.84
N ASP A 52 7.45 6.49 -6.16
CA ASP A 52 7.91 5.84 -4.93
C ASP A 52 8.96 4.75 -5.24
N ALA A 53 10.24 5.12 -5.11
CA ALA A 53 11.37 4.22 -5.33
C ALA A 53 11.50 3.11 -4.24
N THR A 54 10.76 3.20 -3.14
CA THR A 54 10.86 2.28 -2.00
C THR A 54 9.75 1.23 -2.01
N TYR A 55 8.56 1.64 -2.44
CA TYR A 55 7.37 0.82 -2.38
C TYR A 55 6.76 0.57 -3.76
N ASP A 56 6.19 -0.61 -3.92
CA ASP A 56 5.28 -0.90 -5.02
C ASP A 56 3.84 -0.91 -4.48
N TRP A 57 2.90 -0.50 -5.33
CA TRP A 57 1.51 -0.31 -4.95
C TRP A 57 0.62 -1.15 -5.84
N VAL A 58 -0.17 -2.02 -5.23
CA VAL A 58 -1.12 -2.90 -5.92
C VAL A 58 -2.53 -2.45 -5.61
N ARG A 59 -3.29 -2.05 -6.63
CA ARG A 59 -4.69 -1.67 -6.45
C ARG A 59 -5.55 -2.89 -6.15
N VAL A 60 -6.42 -2.78 -5.15
CA VAL A 60 -7.38 -3.82 -4.81
C VAL A 60 -8.74 -3.47 -5.42
N PRO A 61 -9.30 -4.29 -6.32
CA PRO A 61 -10.41 -3.89 -7.20
C PRO A 61 -11.80 -3.77 -6.55
N GLN A 62 -11.98 -4.02 -5.24
CA GLN A 62 -13.33 -4.16 -4.67
C GLN A 62 -13.57 -3.47 -3.32
N ASN A 63 -12.80 -3.79 -2.27
CA ASN A 63 -12.99 -3.23 -0.92
C ASN A 63 -11.88 -3.70 0.04
N SER A 64 -11.91 -3.24 1.29
CA SER A 64 -10.94 -3.63 2.32
C SER A 64 -10.91 -5.13 2.62
N ARG A 65 -12.04 -5.85 2.49
CA ARG A 65 -12.08 -7.30 2.72
C ARG A 65 -11.29 -8.04 1.65
N ALA A 66 -11.43 -7.63 0.39
CA ALA A 66 -10.57 -8.13 -0.70
C ALA A 66 -9.09 -7.81 -0.43
N ALA A 67 -8.75 -6.68 0.19
CA ALA A 67 -7.36 -6.34 0.47
C ALA A 67 -6.71 -7.31 1.47
N PHE A 68 -7.44 -7.76 2.49
CA PHE A 68 -6.95 -8.77 3.41
C PHE A 68 -6.79 -10.14 2.76
N VAL A 69 -7.66 -10.51 1.82
CA VAL A 69 -7.49 -11.74 1.02
C VAL A 69 -6.20 -11.64 0.21
N TYR A 70 -5.96 -10.53 -0.49
CA TYR A 70 -4.76 -10.35 -1.29
C TYR A 70 -3.48 -10.30 -0.42
N LEU A 71 -3.56 -9.66 0.76
CA LEU A 71 -2.48 -9.69 1.75
C LEU A 71 -2.17 -11.13 2.20
N ASP A 72 -3.20 -11.89 2.55
CA ASP A 72 -3.04 -13.27 2.99
C ASP A 72 -2.41 -14.13 1.90
N ARG A 73 -2.84 -13.97 0.65
CA ARG A 73 -2.22 -14.64 -0.50
C ARG A 73 -0.73 -14.29 -0.63
N LEU A 74 -0.35 -13.02 -0.55
CA LEU A 74 1.07 -12.62 -0.61
C LEU A 74 1.89 -13.25 0.53
N VAL A 75 1.34 -13.28 1.74
CA VAL A 75 2.06 -13.75 2.93
C VAL A 75 2.10 -15.28 3.03
N GLN A 76 0.99 -15.94 2.76
CA GLN A 76 0.83 -17.39 2.93
C GLN A 76 1.24 -18.17 1.67
N GLU A 77 0.75 -17.78 0.50
CA GLU A 77 1.04 -18.49 -0.76
C GLU A 77 2.44 -18.13 -1.27
N PHE A 78 2.73 -16.83 -1.39
CA PHE A 78 3.97 -16.35 -2.01
C PHE A 78 5.11 -16.10 -1.01
N ARG A 79 4.84 -16.28 0.28
CA ARG A 79 5.82 -16.15 1.38
C ARG A 79 6.50 -14.77 1.42
N VAL A 80 5.79 -13.73 0.98
CA VAL A 80 6.24 -12.35 1.18
C VAL A 80 6.19 -12.05 2.69
N PRO A 81 7.25 -11.52 3.31
CA PRO A 81 7.24 -11.21 4.72
C PRO A 81 6.10 -10.25 5.07
N LEU A 82 5.33 -10.55 6.12
CA LEU A 82 4.21 -9.68 6.55
C LEU A 82 4.67 -8.23 6.79
N ARG A 83 5.85 -8.02 7.37
CA ARG A 83 6.45 -6.70 7.59
C ARG A 83 6.74 -5.91 6.30
N ALA A 84 6.76 -6.58 5.15
CA ALA A 84 6.99 -5.96 3.86
C ALA A 84 5.70 -5.45 3.22
N VAL A 85 4.51 -5.85 3.71
CA VAL A 85 3.22 -5.50 3.10
C VAL A 85 2.33 -4.78 4.09
N ALA A 86 1.70 -3.70 3.66
CA ALA A 86 0.68 -3.00 4.43
C ALA A 86 -0.55 -2.73 3.56
N VAL A 87 -1.74 -2.92 4.14
CA VAL A 87 -2.99 -2.43 3.53
C VAL A 87 -3.07 -0.93 3.78
N VAL A 88 -3.16 -0.15 2.72
CA VAL A 88 -3.26 1.30 2.77
C VAL A 88 -4.52 1.73 2.01
N ARG A 89 -5.27 2.67 2.57
CA ARG A 89 -6.42 3.29 1.91
C ARG A 89 -6.09 4.76 1.70
N PHE A 90 -6.20 5.23 0.45
CA PHE A 90 -6.06 6.65 0.18
C PHE A 90 -7.38 7.34 0.43
N ARG A 91 -7.33 8.57 0.97
CA ARG A 91 -8.47 9.47 0.85
C ARG A 91 -8.58 9.87 -0.62
N ARG A 92 -9.81 9.99 -1.11
CA ARG A 92 -10.04 10.68 -2.38
C ARG A 92 -9.54 12.11 -2.19
N SER A 93 -8.55 12.55 -2.96
CA SER A 93 -8.21 13.97 -2.99
C SER A 93 -9.48 14.74 -3.31
N GLU A 94 -9.88 15.69 -2.45
CA GLU A 94 -10.91 16.68 -2.76
C GLU A 94 -10.37 17.68 -3.80
N ALA A 95 -9.81 17.19 -4.91
CA ALA A 95 -9.52 17.99 -6.07
C ALA A 95 -10.83 18.12 -6.87
N GLY A 96 -11.68 19.07 -6.47
CA GLY A 96 -12.90 19.39 -7.23
C GLY A 96 -14.07 19.99 -6.45
N ARG A 97 -13.84 20.86 -5.47
CA ARG A 97 -14.82 21.91 -5.13
C ARG A 97 -14.14 23.25 -5.34
N ASP A 98 -14.13 23.68 -6.60
CA ASP A 98 -14.18 25.10 -6.95
C ASP A 98 -15.62 25.39 -7.39
#